data_AF-A0A958W7B9-F1
#
_entry.id   AF-A0A958W7B9-F1
#
_cell.length_a   1.000
_cell.length_b   1.000
_cell.length_c   1.000
_cell.angle_alpha   90.00
_cell.angle_beta   90.00
_cell.angle_gamma   90.00
#
_symmetry.space_group_name_H-M   'P 1'
#
loop_
_entity.id
_entity.type
_entity.pdbx_description
1 polymer ?
#
loop_
_entity_poly.entity_id
_entity_poly.type
_entity_poly.pdbx_seq_one_letter_code
_entity_poly.pdbx_strand_id
1 'polypeptide(L)' 'SLSKGNSYKLIADQLTISIDTVRSHIRKIYEKLHVHSQTEAVSKAINEKLI' A
#
# COMPACT_ATOMS: atom_id res chain seq x y z
N SER A 1 18.30 2.97 -1.62
CA SER A 1 17.23 1.99 -1.85
C SER A 1 15.96 2.67 -2.31
N LEU A 2 15.60 2.49 -3.58
CA LEU A 2 14.50 3.16 -4.31
C LEU A 2 13.09 2.68 -3.88
N SER A 3 12.97 1.98 -2.76
CA SER A 3 11.95 0.95 -2.55
C SER A 3 10.61 1.42 -1.96
N LYS A 4 10.46 2.69 -1.55
CA LYS A 4 9.19 3.18 -0.98
C LYS A 4 8.64 4.45 -1.63
N GLY A 5 9.51 5.40 -1.98
CA GLY A 5 9.10 6.64 -2.66
C GLY A 5 8.71 6.44 -4.13
N ASN A 6 9.42 5.55 -4.84
CA ASN A 6 9.14 5.30 -6.25
C ASN A 6 7.85 4.50 -6.46
N SER A 7 7.53 3.55 -5.58
CA SER A 7 6.33 2.72 -5.72
C SER A 7 5.05 3.55 -5.67
N TYR A 8 4.95 4.51 -4.75
CA TYR A 8 3.77 5.38 -4.67
C TYR A 8 3.68 6.36 -5.83
N LYS A 9 4.82 6.91 -6.27
CA LYS A 9 4.86 7.79 -7.44
C LYS A 9 4.52 7.04 -8.73
N LEU A 10 4.98 5.79 -8.88
CA LEU A 10 4.65 4.93 -10.02
C LEU A 10 3.17 4.55 -10.04
N ILE A 11 2.59 4.18 -8.90
CA ILE A 11 1.16 3.88 -8.80
C ILE A 11 0.32 5.14 -9.12
N ALA A 12 0.73 6.29 -8.60
CA ALA A 12 0.11 7.57 -8.88
C ALA A 12 0.14 7.89 -10.39
N ASP A 13 1.29 7.68 -11.03
CA ASP A 13 1.47 7.91 -12.47
C ASP A 13 0.64 6.92 -13.32
N GLN A 14 0.71 5.62 -13.02
CA GLN A 14 -0.04 4.57 -13.71
C GLN A 14 -1.55 4.74 -13.62
N LEU A 15 -2.05 5.19 -12.47
CA LEU A 15 -3.48 5.42 -12.25
C LEU A 15 -3.90 6.86 -12.54
N THR A 16 -2.98 7.73 -12.95
CA THR A 16 -3.20 9.17 -13.17
C THR A 16 -3.89 9.86 -11.97
N ILE A 17 -3.45 9.54 -10.75
CA ILE A 17 -3.96 10.11 -9.49
C ILE A 17 -2.83 10.76 -8.68
N SER A 18 -3.18 11.57 -7.69
CA SER A 18 -2.17 12.18 -6.81
C SER A 18 -1.52 11.15 -5.86
N ILE A 19 -0.28 11.41 -5.45
CA ILE A 19 0.41 10.59 -4.44
C ILE A 19 -0.37 10.56 -3.12
N ASP A 20 -1.04 11.66 -2.75
CA ASP A 20 -1.86 11.72 -1.54
C ASP A 20 -3.13 10.85 -1.66
N THR A 21 -3.70 10.73 -2.86
CA THR A 21 -4.78 9.79 -3.16
C THR A 21 -4.30 8.35 -2.95
N VAL A 22 -3.11 7.99 -3.46
CA VAL A 22 -2.50 6.67 -3.23
C VAL A 22 -2.31 6.40 -1.73
N ARG A 23 -1.79 7.37 -0.97
CA ARG A 23 -1.63 7.23 0.50
C ARG A 23 -2.96 7.01 1.21
N SER A 24 -4.02 7.71 0.80
CA SER A 24 -5.37 7.52 1.34
C SER A 24 -5.89 6.10 1.07
N HIS A 25 -5.69 5.57 -0.14
CA HIS A 25 -6.06 4.20 -0.47
C HIS A 25 -5.30 3.17 0.39
N ILE A 26 -3.99 3.33 0.55
CA ILE A 26 -3.18 2.44 1.39
C ILE A 26 -3.66 2.48 2.85
N ARG A 27 -3.97 3.66 3.39
CA ARG A 27 -4.53 3.78 4.75
C ARG A 27 -5.84 3.03 4.90
N LYS A 28 -6.76 3.16 3.93
CA LYS A 28 -8.03 2.41 3.93
C LYS A 28 -7.82 0.90 3.85
N ILE A 29 -6.80 0.44 3.12
CA ILE A 29 -6.42 -0.98 3.06
C ILE A 29 -5.92 -1.45 4.43
N TYR A 30 -5.07 -0.67 5.09
CA TYR A 30 -4.60 -0.99 6.44
C TYR A 30 -5.74 -1.05 7.45
N GLU A 31 -6.69 -0.11 7.38
CA GLU A 31 -7.89 -0.12 8.23
C GLU A 31 -8.73 -1.38 8.00
N LYS A 32 -8.99 -1.77 6.73
CA LYS A 32 -9.73 -3.00 6.38
C LYS A 32 -9.02 -4.28 6.82
N LEU A 33 -7.69 -4.30 6.70
CA LEU A 33 -6.87 -5.42 7.14
C LEU A 33 -6.58 -5.38 8.65
N HIS A 34 -7.01 -4.34 9.37
CA HIS A 34 -6.68 -4.12 10.79
C HIS A 34 -5.17 -4.24 11.08
N VAL A 35 -4.35 -3.54 10.29
CA VAL A 35 -2.88 -3.48 10.41
C VAL A 35 -2.40 -2.03 10.49
N HIS A 36 -1.17 -1.82 10.99
CA HIS A 36 -0.61 -0.48 11.19
C HIS A 36 0.61 -0.20 10.31
N SER A 37 1.12 -1.20 9.59
CA SER A 37 2.32 -1.08 8.78
C SER A 37 2.25 -1.89 7.49
N GLN A 38 3.09 -1.52 6.51
CA GLN A 38 3.26 -2.27 5.27
C GLN A 38 3.73 -3.70 5.55
N THR A 39 4.63 -3.87 6.51
CA THR A 39 5.16 -5.19 6.89
C THR A 39 4.05 -6.06 7.48
N GLU A 40 3.23 -5.51 8.39
CA GLU A 40 2.06 -6.24 8.91
C GLU A 40 1.07 -6.60 7.81
N ALA A 41 0.80 -5.67 6.88
CA ALA A 41 -0.08 -5.92 5.75
C ALA A 41 0.42 -7.08 4.88
N VAL A 42 1.72 -7.11 4.57
CA VAL A 42 2.35 -8.19 3.79
C VAL A 42 2.33 -9.51 4.56
N SER A 43 2.73 -9.51 5.84
CA SER A 43 2.70 -10.71 6.67
C SER A 43 1.29 -11.28 6.78
N LYS A 44 0.27 -10.42 6.95
CA LYS A 44 -1.13 -10.83 7.02
C LYS A 44 -1.62 -11.38 5.68
N ALA A 45 -1.28 -10.73 4.57
CA ALA A 45 -1.63 -11.21 3.24
C ALA A 45 -1.03 -12.60 2.92
N ILE A 46 0.22 -12.85 3.34
CA ILE A 46 0.86 -14.17 3.23
C ILE A 46 0.16 -15.20 4.11
N ASN A 47 -0.10 -14.86 5.38
CA ASN A 47 -0.76 -15.77 6.33
C ASN A 47 -2.19 -16.14 5.90
N GLU A 48 -2.91 -15.20 5.30
CA GLU A 48 -4.28 -15.39 4.79
C GLU A 48 -4.32 -15.95 3.35
N LYS A 49 -3.16 -16.24 2.74
CA LYS A 49 -3.03 -16.71 1.34
C LYS A 49 -3.71 -15.80 0.32
N LEU A 50 -3.70 -14.50 0.56
CA LEU A 50 -4.26 -13.49 -0.34
C LEU A 50 -3.30 -13.14 -1.50
N ILE A 51 -2.03 -13.56 -1.38
CA ILE A 51 -0.95 -13.41 -2.36
C ILE A 51 -0.01 -14.62 -2.32
#